data_AF-N9MD25-F1
#
_entry.id   AF-N9MD25-F1
#
_cell.length_a   1.000
_cell.length_b   1.000
_cell.length_c   1.000
_cell.angle_alpha   90.00
_cell.angle_beta   90.00
_cell.angle_gamma   90.00
#
_symmetry.space_group_name_H-M   'P 1'
#
loop_
_entity.id
_entity.type
_entity.pdbx_description
1 polymer ?
#
loop_
_entity_poly.entity_id
_entity_poly.type
_entity_poly.pdbx_seq_one_letter_code
_entity_poly.pdbx_strand_id
1 'polypeptide(L)'
;MYSYNTDTHDQQLDAILRFLFEYQPQSEKQFAYQPVKTLFEQLELSAMYQLFALIHEQLPRKARLLFAAEDYRGKQALVLEVMQHIRERV
;
A
#
# COMPACT_ATOMS: atom_id res chain seq x y z
N MET A 1 -16.76 -14.14 18.27
CA MET A 1 -17.05 -13.56 16.95
C MET A 1 -16.42 -12.17 16.96
N TYR A 2 -15.21 -12.03 16.41
CA TYR A 2 -14.49 -10.75 16.38
C TYR A 2 -15.08 -9.90 15.26
N SER A 3 -15.86 -8.87 15.59
CA SER A 3 -16.25 -7.87 14.61
C SER A 3 -15.06 -6.95 14.38
N TYR A 4 -14.31 -7.21 13.32
CA TYR A 4 -13.37 -6.21 12.79
C TYR A 4 -14.22 -5.05 12.25
N ASN A 5 -14.06 -3.86 12.83
CA ASN A 5 -14.56 -2.62 12.24
C ASN A 5 -13.78 -2.38 10.93
N THR A 6 -14.28 -2.90 9.82
CA THR A 6 -13.67 -2.76 8.49
C THR A 6 -13.95 -1.38 7.87
N ASP A 7 -15.10 -0.78 8.17
CA ASP A 7 -15.57 0.47 7.54
C ASP A 7 -14.62 1.67 7.71
N THR A 8 -13.84 1.74 8.80
CA THR A 8 -12.95 2.89 9.06
C THR A 8 -11.63 2.82 8.29
N HIS A 9 -11.16 1.60 8.01
CA HIS A 9 -9.88 1.39 7.32
C HIS A 9 -10.04 1.25 5.82
N ASP A 10 -11.20 0.82 5.32
CA ASP A 10 -11.42 0.56 3.89
C ASP A 10 -11.09 1.78 3.02
N GLN A 11 -11.46 3.00 3.44
CA GLN A 11 -11.10 4.23 2.70
C GLN A 11 -9.59 4.51 2.68
N GLN A 12 -8.90 4.23 3.79
CA GLN A 12 -7.45 4.43 3.88
C GLN A 12 -6.70 3.41 3.02
N LEU A 13 -7.14 2.15 3.07
CA LEU A 13 -6.61 1.06 2.26
C LEU A 13 -6.83 1.34 0.78
N ASP A 14 -8.03 1.77 0.39
CA ASP A 14 -8.36 2.16 -0.99
C ASP A 14 -7.46 3.29 -1.49
N ALA A 15 -7.22 4.32 -0.68
CA ALA A 15 -6.33 5.43 -1.06
C ALA A 15 -4.90 4.94 -1.35
N ILE A 16 -4.37 4.03 -0.52
CA ILE A 16 -3.04 3.45 -0.71
C ILE A 16 -3.01 2.54 -1.94
N LEU A 17 -4.01 1.69 -2.14
CA LEU A 17 -4.09 0.79 -3.30
C LEU A 17 -4.21 1.55 -4.62
N ARG A 18 -5.04 2.61 -4.67
CA ARG A 18 -5.12 3.50 -5.84
C ARG A 18 -3.79 4.16 -6.14
N PHE A 19 -3.08 4.61 -5.10
CA PHE A 19 -1.74 5.16 -5.28
C PHE A 19 -0.76 4.14 -5.88
N LEU A 20 -0.79 2.88 -5.43
CA LEU A 20 0.14 1.85 -5.87
C LEU A 20 -0.16 1.29 -7.28
N PHE A 21 -1.43 1.10 -7.61
CA PHE A 21 -1.81 0.28 -8.77
C PHE A 21 -2.61 1.02 -9.84
N GLU A 22 -3.30 2.10 -9.49
CA GLU A 22 -4.09 2.85 -10.47
C GLU A 22 -3.19 3.80 -11.26
N TYR A 23 -3.41 3.86 -12.57
CA TYR A 23 -2.74 4.84 -13.41
C TYR A 23 -3.28 6.24 -13.12
N GLN A 24 -2.39 7.17 -12.79
CA GLN A 24 -2.68 8.59 -12.61
C GLN A 24 -1.56 9.41 -13.26
N PRO A 25 -1.84 10.62 -13.74
CA PRO A 25 -0.80 11.56 -14.16
C PRO A 25 0.26 11.75 -13.08
N GLN A 26 1.52 11.94 -13.48
CA GLN A 26 2.63 12.04 -12.54
C GLN A 26 2.48 13.19 -11.54
N SER A 27 1.91 14.31 -11.98
CA SER A 27 1.58 15.45 -11.12
C SER A 27 0.61 15.08 -9.99
N GLU A 28 -0.36 14.21 -10.27
CA GLU A 28 -1.31 13.73 -9.26
C GLU A 28 -0.64 12.76 -8.27
N LYS A 29 0.23 11.85 -8.75
CA LYS A 29 1.03 10.98 -7.86
C LYS A 29 1.94 11.80 -6.96
N GLN A 30 2.61 12.83 -7.49
CA GLN A 30 3.47 13.70 -6.68
C GLN A 30 2.68 14.45 -5.60
N PHE A 31 1.49 14.95 -5.93
CA PHE A 31 0.61 15.61 -4.97
C PHE A 31 0.06 14.66 -3.92
N ALA A 32 -0.34 13.45 -4.31
CA ALA A 32 -0.91 12.44 -3.42
C ALA A 32 0.13 11.72 -2.55
N TYR A 33 1.41 11.75 -2.91
CA TYR A 33 2.46 10.98 -2.23
C TYR A 33 2.51 11.22 -0.72
N GLN A 34 2.61 12.49 -0.30
CA GLN A 34 2.80 12.81 1.12
C GLN A 34 1.56 12.44 1.97
N PRO A 35 0.31 12.76 1.55
CA PRO A 35 -0.88 12.29 2.24
C PRO A 35 -0.97 10.76 2.35
N VAL A 36 -0.72 10.04 1.25
CA VAL A 36 -0.85 8.57 1.23
C VAL A 36 0.26 7.91 2.06
N LYS A 37 1.49 8.45 2.03
CA LYS A 37 2.57 7.98 2.89
C LYS A 37 2.21 8.14 4.37
N THR A 38 1.66 9.29 4.76
CA THR A 38 1.22 9.53 6.14
C THR A 38 0.13 8.53 6.54
N LEU A 39 -0.86 8.28 5.66
CA LEU A 39 -1.89 7.27 5.91
C LEU A 39 -1.28 5.89 6.13
N PHE A 40 -0.36 5.48 5.27
CA PHE A 40 0.34 4.20 5.40
C PHE A 40 1.07 4.08 6.73
N GLU A 41 1.85 5.10 7.12
CA GLU A 41 2.61 5.11 8.38
C GLU A 41 1.72 5.10 9.64
N GLN A 42 0.47 5.53 9.53
CA GLN A 42 -0.50 5.57 10.62
C GLN A 42 -1.40 4.32 10.71
N LEU A 43 -1.31 3.39 9.74
CA LEU A 43 -2.13 2.17 9.78
C LEU A 43 -1.79 1.33 11.02
N GLU A 44 -2.85 0.92 11.72
CA GLU A 44 -2.72 -0.06 12.78
C GLU A 44 -2.27 -1.43 12.24
N LEU A 45 -1.74 -2.27 13.13
CA LEU A 45 -1.16 -3.56 12.75
C LEU A 45 -2.11 -4.44 11.94
N SER A 46 -3.39 -4.52 12.32
CA SER A 46 -4.42 -5.30 11.63
C SER A 46 -4.68 -4.76 10.20
N ALA A 47 -4.84 -3.44 10.06
CA ALA A 47 -5.04 -2.78 8.77
C ALA A 47 -3.80 -2.94 7.86
N MET A 48 -2.60 -2.91 8.43
CA MET A 48 -1.37 -3.17 7.69
C MET A 48 -1.33 -4.60 7.10
N TYR A 49 -1.73 -5.61 7.88
CA TYR A 49 -1.83 -6.98 7.36
C TYR A 49 -2.92 -7.14 6.30
N GLN A 50 -4.06 -6.46 6.46
CA GLN A 50 -5.10 -6.42 5.44
C GLN A 50 -4.59 -5.78 4.15
N LEU A 51 -3.87 -4.65 4.25
CA LEU A 51 -3.22 -4.01 3.11
C LEU A 51 -2.25 -4.96 2.39
N PHE A 52 -1.42 -5.69 3.14
CA PHE A 52 -0.48 -6.64 2.56
C PHE A 52 -1.17 -7.77 1.80
N ALA A 53 -2.29 -8.29 2.31
CA ALA A 53 -3.09 -9.28 1.60
C ALA A 53 -3.61 -8.72 0.27
N LEU A 54 -4.18 -7.50 0.29
CA LEU A 54 -4.71 -6.82 -0.90
C LEU A 54 -3.61 -6.52 -1.94
N ILE A 55 -2.45 -6.03 -1.51
CA ILE A 55 -1.29 -5.83 -2.38
C ILE A 55 -0.87 -7.16 -3.01
N HIS A 56 -0.75 -8.21 -2.21
CA HIS A 56 -0.33 -9.53 -2.69
C HIS A 56 -1.28 -10.09 -3.77
N GLU A 57 -2.59 -9.87 -3.64
CA GLU A 57 -3.60 -10.26 -4.63
C GLU A 57 -3.43 -9.52 -5.97
N GLN A 58 -3.10 -8.23 -5.94
CA GLN A 58 -2.94 -7.41 -7.15
C GLN A 58 -1.59 -7.61 -7.85
N LEU A 59 -0.56 -8.08 -7.12
CA LEU A 59 0.76 -8.28 -7.69
C LEU A 59 0.81 -9.43 -8.72
N PRO A 60 1.58 -9.28 -9.82
CA PRO A 60 1.87 -10.38 -10.73
C PRO A 60 2.71 -11.47 -10.05
N ARG A 61 2.63 -12.71 -10.55
CA ARG A 61 3.18 -13.92 -9.90
C ARG A 61 4.61 -13.76 -9.35
N LYS A 62 5.53 -13.17 -10.11
CA LYS A 62 6.93 -12.99 -9.68
C LYS A 62 7.05 -12.00 -8.51
N ALA A 63 6.40 -10.85 -8.61
CA ALA A 63 6.43 -9.83 -7.55
C ALA A 63 5.71 -10.33 -6.29
N ARG A 64 4.64 -11.11 -6.45
CA ARG A 64 3.91 -11.77 -5.37
C ARG A 64 4.81 -12.69 -4.54
N LEU A 65 5.65 -13.51 -5.19
CA LEU A 65 6.59 -14.40 -4.50
C LEU A 65 7.65 -13.62 -3.70
N LEU A 66 8.22 -12.58 -4.31
CA LEU A 66 9.19 -11.70 -3.63
C LEU A 66 8.53 -11.03 -2.43
N PHE A 67 7.36 -10.43 -2.64
CA PHE A 67 6.62 -9.78 -1.58
C PHE A 67 6.26 -10.74 -0.46
N ALA A 68 5.85 -11.98 -0.76
CA ALA A 68 5.51 -13.00 0.23
C ALA A 68 6.72 -13.43 1.08
N ALA A 69 7.92 -13.46 0.50
CA ALA A 69 9.15 -13.88 1.19
C ALA A 69 9.62 -12.89 2.27
N GLU A 70 9.22 -11.62 2.18
CA GLU A 70 9.57 -10.60 3.17
C GLU A 70 8.88 -10.82 4.52
N ASP A 71 9.53 -10.39 5.61
CA ASP A 71 8.89 -10.26 6.91
C ASP A 71 8.01 -9.00 7.00
N TYR A 72 7.39 -8.74 8.15
CA TYR A 72 6.53 -7.57 8.32
C TYR A 72 7.26 -6.25 7.99
N ARG A 73 8.49 -6.06 8.47
CA ARG A 73 9.25 -4.82 8.26
C ARG A 73 9.75 -4.72 6.82
N GLY A 74 10.16 -5.84 6.23
CA GLY A 74 10.55 -5.93 4.82
C GLY A 74 9.40 -5.54 3.91
N LYS A 75 8.17 -6.04 4.16
CA LYS A 75 6.98 -5.62 3.41
C LYS A 75 6.69 -4.13 3.57
N GLN A 76 6.82 -3.58 4.78
CA GLN A 76 6.64 -2.14 5.00
C GLN A 76 7.64 -1.31 4.21
N ALA A 77 8.93 -1.63 4.31
CA ALA A 77 9.99 -0.93 3.61
C ALA A 77 9.80 -1.01 2.09
N LEU A 78 9.51 -2.20 1.57
CA LEU A 78 9.28 -2.42 0.14
C LEU A 78 8.11 -1.58 -0.38
N VAL A 79 7.00 -1.50 0.36
CA VAL A 79 5.86 -0.65 -0.04
C VAL A 79 6.27 0.83 -0.08
N LEU A 80 6.99 1.32 0.93
CA LEU A 80 7.47 2.70 0.96
C LEU A 80 8.44 3.03 -0.18
N GLU A 81 9.36 2.12 -0.49
CA GLU A 81 10.29 2.23 -1.62
C GLU A 81 9.53 2.30 -2.96
N VAL A 82 8.56 1.41 -3.16
CA VAL A 82 7.70 1.43 -4.35
C VAL A 82 6.91 2.73 -4.45
N MET A 83 6.38 3.24 -3.33
CA MET A 83 5.65 4.51 -3.32
C MET A 83 6.54 5.69 -3.75
N GLN A 84 7.78 5.74 -3.23
CA GLN A 84 8.75 6.77 -3.59
C GLN A 84 9.15 6.66 -5.07
N HIS A 85 9.36 5.44 -5.57
CA HIS A 85 9.67 5.21 -6.98
C HIS A 85 8.52 5.63 -7.91
N ILE A 86 7.26 5.36 -7.53
CA ILE A 86 6.07 5.80 -8.28
C ILE A 86 6.02 7.33 -8.36
N ARG A 87 6.34 8.04 -7.26
CA ARG A 87 6.40 9.51 -7.22
C ARG A 87 7.50 10.10 -8.12
N GLU A 88 8.57 9.35 -8.39
CA GLU A 88 9.75 9.83 -9.14
C GLU A 88 9.74 9.50 -10.63
N ARG A 89 8.91 8.57 -11.09
CA ARG A 89 8.88 8.19 -12.51
C ARG A 89 8.51 9.35 -13.44
N VAL A 90 9.40 9.67 -14.39
CA VAL A 90 9.22 10.61 -15.52
C VAL A 90 8.70 9.85 -16.74
#